data_AF-Q7P5C6-F1
#
_entry.id   AF-Q7P5C6-F1
#
_cell.length_a   1.000
_cell.length_b   1.000
_cell.length_c   1.000
_cell.angle_alpha   90.00
_cell.angle_beta   90.00
_cell.angle_gamma   90.00
#
_symmetry.space_group_name_H-M   'P 1'
#
loop_
_entity.id
_entity.type
_entity.pdbx_description
1 polymer ?
#
loop_
_entity_poly.entity_id
_entity_poly.type
_entity_poly.pdbx_seq_one_letter_code
_entity_poly.pdbx_strand_id
1 'polypeptide(L)'
;MIIFLRKVGLGTFRPVQTENVLEHKMHEESFEISEKAAKIINEAKTEGRRIISVGTTATRALESSVDKNGKLIVQKKDTDIFIYPGYKFKIVDALITNFHLPKSTLLMLVSAFYDREKMLEIYNLAVKEKYHFFSFGDSMFIY
;
A
#
# COMPACT_ATOMS: atom_id res chain seq x y z
N MET A 1 6.70 -14.76 -7.77
CA MET A 1 5.31 -14.43 -7.36
C MET A 1 4.87 -13.26 -8.22
N ILE A 2 3.78 -13.36 -8.98
CA ILE A 2 3.42 -12.31 -9.96
C ILE A 2 2.00 -11.80 -9.67
N ILE A 3 1.91 -10.54 -9.25
CA ILE A 3 0.70 -9.73 -9.27
C ILE A 3 0.83 -8.83 -10.49
N PHE A 4 -0.13 -8.86 -11.41
CA PHE A 4 -0.14 -7.99 -12.57
C PHE A 4 -0.95 -6.73 -12.26
N LEU A 5 -0.34 -5.57 -12.49
CA LEU A 5 -1.02 -4.28 -12.49
C LEU A 5 -1.22 -3.87 -13.94
N ARG A 6 -2.49 -3.77 -14.37
CA ARG A 6 -2.83 -3.50 -15.78
C ARG A 6 -3.01 -2.02 -16.07
N LYS A 7 -3.51 -1.25 -15.11
CA LYS A 7 -3.79 0.18 -15.30
C LYS A 7 -3.61 0.91 -13.98
N VAL A 8 -2.65 1.82 -13.96
CA VAL A 8 -2.42 2.75 -12.84
C VAL A 8 -3.02 4.09 -13.26
N GLY A 9 -3.96 4.61 -12.46
CA GLY A 9 -4.53 5.94 -12.69
C GLY A 9 -3.48 7.03 -12.42
N LEU A 10 -3.44 8.08 -13.26
CA LEU A 10 -2.48 9.19 -13.16
C LEU A 10 -2.52 9.98 -11.84
N GLY A 11 -3.48 9.72 -10.95
CA GLY A 11 -3.65 10.46 -9.71
C GLY A 11 -3.08 9.81 -8.45
N THR A 12 -2.38 8.68 -8.54
CA THR A 12 -1.58 8.15 -7.42
C THR A 12 -0.52 9.13 -6.91
N PHE A 13 -0.11 10.09 -7.74
CA PHE A 13 0.88 11.13 -7.40
C PHE A 13 0.26 12.50 -7.10
N ARG A 14 -1.06 12.67 -7.20
CA ARG A 14 -1.68 13.97 -6.94
C ARG A 14 -1.86 14.21 -5.43
N PRO A 15 -1.55 15.41 -4.93
CA PRO A 15 -1.84 15.76 -3.54
C PRO A 15 -3.34 15.70 -3.27
N VAL A 16 -3.73 15.36 -2.03
CA VAL A 16 -5.14 15.39 -1.61
C VAL A 16 -5.62 16.84 -1.69
N GLN A 17 -6.61 17.11 -2.55
CA GLN A 17 -7.14 18.46 -2.78
C GLN A 17 -8.39 18.77 -1.92
N THR A 18 -8.85 17.84 -1.09
CA THR A 18 -10.06 18.00 -0.27
C THR A 18 -9.69 18.32 1.18
N GLU A 19 -10.39 19.28 1.79
CA GLU A 19 -10.23 19.61 3.22
C GLU A 19 -10.70 18.47 4.12
N ASN A 20 -11.72 17.73 3.67
CA ASN A 20 -12.18 16.49 4.30
C ASN A 20 -11.56 15.28 3.58
N VAL A 21 -10.77 14.50 4.31
CA VAL A 21 -10.11 13.30 3.78
C VAL A 21 -11.15 12.22 3.42
N LEU A 22 -12.28 12.17 4.13
CA LEU A 22 -13.35 11.20 3.88
C LEU A 22 -14.08 11.44 2.55
N GLU A 23 -13.97 12.64 2.00
CA GLU A 23 -14.57 13.01 0.71
C GLU A 23 -13.61 12.77 -0.47
N HIS A 24 -12.38 12.33 -0.20
CA HIS A 24 -11.39 12.07 -1.24
C HIS A 24 -11.76 10.81 -2.04
N LYS A 25 -12.10 10.97 -3.32
CA LYS A 25 -12.26 9.85 -4.26
C LYS A 25 -10.89 9.42 -4.78
N MET A 26 -10.47 8.22 -4.39
CA MET A 26 -9.29 7.59 -4.95
C MET A 26 -9.48 7.25 -6.42
N HIS A 27 -8.41 7.36 -7.20
CA HIS A 27 -8.41 6.84 -8.56
C HIS A 27 -8.43 5.31 -8.54
N GLU A 28 -9.27 4.76 -9.40
CA GLU A 28 -9.35 3.32 -9.65
C GLU A 28 -8.05 2.81 -10.27
N GLU A 29 -7.55 1.72 -9.71
CA GLU A 29 -6.42 0.95 -10.24
C GLU A 29 -6.88 -0.46 -10.62
N SER A 30 -6.58 -0.89 -11.85
CA SER A 30 -6.91 -2.23 -12.32
C SER A 30 -5.81 -3.21 -11.95
N PHE A 31 -6.15 -4.24 -11.19
CA PHE A 31 -5.22 -5.30 -10.78
C PHE A 31 -5.72 -6.69 -11.17
N GLU A 32 -4.79 -7.63 -11.25
CA GLU A 32 -5.04 -9.04 -11.52
C GLU A 32 -4.18 -9.91 -10.61
N ILE A 33 -4.84 -10.73 -9.80
CA ILE A 33 -4.20 -11.74 -8.95
C ILE A 33 -4.37 -13.10 -9.60
N SER A 34 -3.26 -13.69 -10.05
CA SER A 34 -3.24 -15.02 -10.63
C SER A 34 -3.50 -16.12 -9.59
N GLU A 35 -4.02 -17.27 -10.02
CA GLU A 35 -4.18 -18.46 -9.18
C GLU A 35 -2.87 -18.86 -8.51
N LYS A 36 -1.76 -18.81 -9.25
CA LYS A 36 -0.42 -19.09 -8.74
C LYS A 36 -0.02 -18.16 -7.61
N ALA A 37 -0.28 -16.85 -7.75
CA ALA A 37 0.04 -15.88 -6.71
C ALA A 37 -0.83 -16.07 -5.46
N ALA A 38 -2.15 -16.26 -5.65
CA ALA A 38 -3.07 -16.53 -4.55
C ALA A 38 -2.69 -17.79 -3.79
N LYS A 39 -2.35 -18.87 -4.49
CA LYS A 39 -1.89 -20.12 -3.87
C LYS A 39 -0.65 -19.90 -3.00
N ILE A 40 0.41 -19.32 -3.56
CA ILE A 40 1.68 -19.07 -2.84
C ILE A 40 1.47 -18.20 -1.60
N ILE A 41 0.68 -17.13 -1.72
CA ILE A 41 0.45 -16.18 -0.62
C ILE A 41 -0.39 -16.84 0.46
N ASN A 42 -1.44 -17.57 0.09
CA ASN A 42 -2.30 -18.26 1.06
C ASN A 42 -1.55 -19.37 1.79
N GLU A 43 -0.71 -20.15 1.08
CA GLU A 43 0.18 -21.14 1.70
C GLU A 43 1.13 -20.48 2.71
N ALA A 44 1.73 -19.35 2.32
CA ALA A 44 2.58 -18.57 3.22
C ALA A 44 1.83 -18.11 4.48
N LYS A 45 0.59 -17.60 4.37
CA LYS A 45 -0.22 -17.24 5.54
C LYS A 45 -0.54 -18.47 6.42
N THR A 46 -0.89 -19.61 5.82
CA THR A 46 -1.18 -20.84 6.59
C THR A 46 0.03 -21.37 7.34
N GLU A 47 1.23 -21.14 6.81
CA GLU A 47 2.51 -21.51 7.44
C GLU A 47 3.02 -20.45 8.45
N GLY A 48 2.26 -19.37 8.68
CA GLY A 48 2.67 -18.28 9.57
C GLY A 48 3.82 -17.43 9.02
N ARG A 49 4.09 -17.49 7.71
CA ARG A 49 5.11 -16.65 7.06
C ARG A 49 4.57 -15.24 6.82
N ARG A 50 5.48 -14.27 6.89
CA ARG A 50 5.19 -12.85 6.61
C ARG A 50 4.97 -12.61 5.12
N ILE A 51 3.98 -11.79 4.80
CA ILE A 51 3.73 -11.26 3.44
C ILE A 51 4.27 -9.84 3.37
N ILE A 52 5.33 -9.67 2.60
CA ILE A 52 5.97 -8.38 2.38
C ILE A 52 5.48 -7.82 1.04
N SER A 53 4.73 -6.71 1.09
CA SER A 53 4.31 -5.98 -0.11
C SER A 53 5.42 -5.05 -0.59
N VAL A 54 5.63 -4.99 -1.90
CA VAL A 54 6.57 -4.05 -2.52
C VAL A 54 5.78 -3.05 -3.36
N GLY A 55 5.73 -1.81 -2.90
CA GLY A 55 4.94 -0.74 -3.48
C GLY A 55 3.51 -0.66 -2.94
N THR A 56 2.99 0.56 -2.86
CA THR A 56 1.65 0.87 -2.33
C THR A 56 0.53 0.36 -3.24
N THR A 57 0.73 0.37 -4.55
CA THR A 57 -0.23 -0.19 -5.51
C THR A 57 -0.41 -1.70 -5.31
N ALA A 58 0.68 -2.44 -5.08
CA ALA A 58 0.59 -3.87 -4.75
C ALA A 58 -0.13 -4.10 -3.42
N THR A 59 0.13 -3.24 -2.41
CA THR A 59 -0.57 -3.27 -1.13
C THR A 59 -2.08 -3.09 -1.31
N ARG A 60 -2.51 -2.08 -2.08
CA ARG A 60 -3.93 -1.83 -2.38
C ARG A 60 -4.57 -3.03 -3.08
N ALA A 61 -3.89 -3.61 -4.08
CA ALA A 61 -4.37 -4.79 -4.79
C ALA A 61 -4.57 -5.99 -3.87
N LEU A 62 -3.58 -6.29 -3.03
CA LEU A 62 -3.65 -7.38 -2.05
C LEU A 62 -4.78 -7.17 -1.05
N GLU A 63 -4.85 -6.01 -0.43
CA GLU A 63 -5.84 -5.66 0.60
C GLU A 63 -7.28 -5.58 0.06
N SER A 64 -7.44 -5.27 -1.24
CA SER A 64 -8.73 -5.28 -1.94
C SER A 64 -9.22 -6.68 -2.30
N SER A 65 -8.35 -7.68 -2.19
CA SER A 65 -8.58 -9.03 -2.69
C SER A 65 -8.60 -10.10 -1.61
N VAL A 66 -8.91 -9.72 -0.38
CA VAL A 66 -8.99 -10.62 0.77
C VAL A 66 -10.45 -10.90 1.12
N ASP A 67 -10.77 -12.18 1.33
CA ASP A 67 -12.09 -12.59 1.81
C ASP A 67 -12.27 -12.31 3.32
N LYS A 68 -13.46 -12.63 3.85
CA LYS A 68 -13.79 -12.50 5.28
C LYS A 68 -12.95 -13.38 6.21
N ASN A 69 -12.26 -14.38 5.68
CA ASN A 69 -11.43 -15.33 6.43
C ASN A 69 -9.94 -14.97 6.34
N GLY A 70 -9.57 -13.85 5.72
CA GLY A 70 -8.17 -13.44 5.58
C GLY A 70 -7.44 -14.14 4.42
N LYS A 71 -8.17 -14.80 3.50
CA LYS A 71 -7.59 -15.50 2.35
C LYS A 71 -7.59 -14.63 1.11
N LEU A 72 -6.49 -14.65 0.36
CA LEU A 72 -6.38 -13.97 -0.93
C LEU A 72 -7.21 -14.69 -1.99
N ILE A 73 -8.08 -13.96 -2.66
CA ILE A 73 -8.95 -14.43 -3.74
C ILE A 73 -8.29 -14.15 -5.09
N VAL A 74 -8.47 -15.09 -6.01
CA VAL A 74 -8.09 -14.92 -7.42
C VAL A 74 -9.14 -14.04 -8.09
N GLN A 75 -8.75 -12.85 -8.52
CA GLN A 75 -9.65 -11.96 -9.22
C GLN A 75 -8.91 -10.96 -10.10
N LYS A 76 -9.68 -10.40 -11.02
CA LYS A 76 -9.30 -9.27 -11.84
C LYS A 76 -10.37 -8.20 -11.67
N LYS A 77 -10.00 -7.08 -11.04
CA LYS A 77 -10.94 -6.03 -10.68
C LYS A 77 -10.24 -4.68 -10.62
N ASP A 78 -11.03 -3.63 -10.66
CA ASP A 78 -10.61 -2.30 -10.27
C ASP A 78 -10.73 -2.14 -8.74
N THR A 79 -9.76 -1.43 -8.15
CA THR A 79 -9.82 -1.01 -6.75
C THR A 79 -9.72 0.49 -6.63
N ASP A 80 -10.65 1.05 -5.86
CA ASP A 80 -10.68 2.40 -5.35
C ASP A 80 -10.37 2.45 -3.85
N ILE A 81 -9.83 1.35 -3.27
CA ILE A 81 -9.58 1.27 -1.83
C ILE A 81 -8.74 2.47 -1.37
N PHE A 82 -9.24 3.16 -0.36
CA PHE A 82 -8.56 4.25 0.31
C PHE A 82 -8.09 3.78 1.68
N ILE A 83 -6.77 3.64 1.83
CA ILE A 83 -6.12 3.18 3.06
C ILE A 83 -5.61 4.40 3.82
N TYR A 84 -6.12 4.61 5.03
CA TYR A 84 -5.80 5.75 5.89
C TYR A 84 -5.74 5.29 7.37
N PRO A 85 -5.19 6.12 8.29
CA PRO A 85 -5.02 5.72 9.69
C PRO A 85 -6.30 5.16 10.32
N GLY A 86 -6.18 3.99 10.97
CA GLY A 86 -7.31 3.20 11.48
C GLY A 86 -7.70 2.01 10.60
N TYR A 87 -7.17 1.91 9.37
CA TYR A 87 -7.34 0.73 8.53
C TYR A 87 -6.64 -0.50 9.14
N LYS A 88 -7.33 -1.64 9.16
CA LYS A 88 -6.77 -2.93 9.61
C LYS A 88 -6.30 -3.73 8.41
N PHE A 89 -4.99 -3.87 8.27
CA PHE A 89 -4.38 -4.71 7.24
C PHE A 89 -4.76 -6.17 7.46
N LYS A 90 -5.22 -6.82 6.38
CA LYS A 90 -5.76 -8.17 6.43
C LYS A 90 -4.73 -9.22 6.03
N ILE A 91 -3.84 -8.86 5.10
CA ILE A 91 -2.90 -9.84 4.54
C ILE A 91 -1.45 -9.37 4.55
N VAL A 92 -1.20 -8.07 4.33
CA VAL A 92 0.15 -7.51 4.27
C VAL A 92 0.72 -7.34 5.69
N ASP A 93 1.87 -7.98 5.95
CA ASP A 93 2.54 -7.94 7.25
C ASP A 93 3.72 -6.95 7.27
N ALA A 94 4.31 -6.64 6.11
CA ALA A 94 5.34 -5.62 5.98
C ALA A 94 5.25 -4.91 4.62
N LEU A 95 5.78 -3.69 4.54
CA LEU A 95 5.74 -2.84 3.35
C LEU A 95 7.13 -2.31 2.99
N ILE A 96 7.53 -2.50 1.73
CA ILE A 96 8.64 -1.78 1.09
C ILE A 96 8.05 -0.69 0.19
N THR A 97 8.42 0.57 0.41
CA THR A 97 7.91 1.70 -0.39
C THR A 97 8.87 2.88 -0.37
N ASN A 98 8.69 3.84 -1.29
CA ASN A 98 9.50 5.05 -1.34
C ASN A 98 9.09 6.06 -0.24
N PHE A 99 9.85 7.14 -0.10
CA PHE A 99 9.42 8.32 0.64
C PHE A 99 8.45 9.18 -0.19
N HIS A 100 7.27 9.44 0.37
CA HIS A 100 6.15 10.11 -0.31
C HIS A 100 6.05 11.60 0.05
N LEU A 101 5.33 12.39 -0.72
CA LEU A 101 5.16 13.80 -0.40
C LEU A 101 4.29 14.02 0.86
N PRO A 102 4.53 15.10 1.62
CA PRO A 102 3.58 15.58 2.62
C PRO A 102 2.19 15.77 2.01
N LYS A 103 1.15 15.45 2.77
CA LYS A 103 -0.27 15.56 2.34
C LYS A 103 -0.63 14.74 1.09
N SER A 104 0.07 13.63 0.84
CA SER A 104 -0.29 12.66 -0.20
C SER A 104 -1.09 11.49 0.36
N THR A 105 -1.93 10.87 -0.48
CA THR A 105 -2.67 9.64 -0.13
C THR A 105 -1.73 8.48 0.17
N LEU A 106 -0.55 8.44 -0.46
CA LEU A 106 0.48 7.44 -0.21
C LEU A 106 1.08 7.58 1.20
N LEU A 107 1.31 8.81 1.67
CA LEU A 107 1.72 9.06 3.05
C LEU A 107 0.64 8.61 4.05
N MET A 108 -0.65 8.76 3.69
CA MET A 108 -1.75 8.27 4.53
C MET A 108 -1.79 6.75 4.62
N LEU A 109 -1.56 6.04 3.51
CA LEU A 109 -1.44 4.58 3.51
C LEU A 109 -0.28 4.13 4.38
N VAL A 110 0.88 4.75 4.24
CA VAL A 110 2.06 4.47 5.07
C VAL A 110 1.77 4.75 6.56
N SER A 111 1.07 5.85 6.87
CA SER A 111 0.65 6.21 8.23
C SER A 111 -0.51 5.36 8.77
N ALA A 112 -1.13 4.54 7.92
CA ALA A 112 -2.06 3.51 8.36
C ALA A 112 -1.33 2.22 8.71
N PHE A 113 -0.22 1.94 8.01
CA PHE A 113 0.61 0.76 8.22
C PHE A 113 1.42 0.85 9.52
N TYR A 114 1.83 2.06 9.89
CA TYR A 114 2.59 2.33 11.11
C TYR A 114 2.02 3.51 11.88
N ASP A 115 2.55 3.76 13.08
CA ASP A 115 2.13 4.89 13.89
C ASP A 115 2.41 6.24 13.20
N ARG A 116 1.40 7.11 13.14
CA ARG A 116 1.48 8.41 12.43
C ARG A 116 2.55 9.32 13.02
N GLU A 117 2.69 9.39 14.34
CA GLU A 117 3.64 10.30 14.98
C GLU A 117 5.07 9.83 14.71
N LYS A 118 5.32 8.52 14.83
CA LYS A 118 6.61 7.94 14.44
C LYS A 118 6.91 8.10 12.97
N MET A 119 5.92 8.00 12.08
CA MET A 119 6.12 8.26 10.66
C MET A 119 6.57 9.71 10.41
N LEU A 120 6.01 10.70 11.12
CA LEU A 120 6.46 12.09 11.01
C LEU A 120 7.91 12.26 11.49
N GLU A 121 8.29 11.60 12.58
CA GLU A 121 9.68 11.60 13.07
C GLU A 121 10.65 10.99 12.04
N ILE A 122 10.29 9.83 11.46
CA ILE A 122 11.08 9.16 10.41
C ILE A 122 11.25 10.07 9.19
N TYR A 123 10.21 10.77 8.78
CA TYR A 123 10.28 11.71 7.65
C TYR A 123 11.17 12.91 7.95
N ASN A 124 11.08 13.48 9.16
CA ASN A 124 11.97 14.55 9.59
C ASN A 124 13.43 14.09 9.63
N LEU A 125 13.69 12.87 10.10
CA LEU A 125 15.02 12.28 10.10
C LEU A 125 15.53 12.08 8.66
N ALA A 126 14.70 11.54 7.76
CA ALA A 126 15.07 11.34 6.36
C ALA A 126 15.45 12.67 5.67
N VAL A 127 14.74 13.76 5.96
CA VAL A 127 15.10 15.11 5.48
C VAL A 127 16.45 15.56 6.05
N LYS A 128 16.66 15.39 7.36
CA LYS A 128 17.90 15.77 8.05
C LYS A 128 19.12 15.02 7.50
N GLU A 129 18.95 13.72 7.26
CA GLU A 129 19.98 12.82 6.72
C GLU A 129 20.10 12.88 5.19
N LYS A 130 19.37 13.81 4.54
CA LYS A 130 19.41 14.06 3.08
C LYS A 130 19.07 12.83 2.23
N TYR A 131 18.10 12.03 2.69
CA TYR A 131 17.53 10.97 1.86
C TYR A 131 16.90 11.58 0.60
N HIS A 132 16.98 10.85 -0.49
CA HIS A 132 16.29 11.19 -1.73
C HIS A 132 14.83 10.74 -1.63
N PHE A 133 13.89 11.63 -1.94
CA PHE A 133 12.46 11.33 -1.89
C PHE A 133 11.96 10.97 -3.29
N PHE A 134 10.67 10.62 -3.41
CA PHE A 134 9.96 10.41 -4.67
C PHE A 134 10.28 9.10 -5.40
N SER A 135 9.84 9.01 -6.66
CA SER A 135 9.84 7.80 -7.50
C SER A 135 11.22 7.16 -7.70
N PHE A 136 12.29 7.96 -7.69
CA PHE A 136 13.66 7.52 -7.92
C PHE A 136 14.56 7.71 -6.70
N GLY A 137 13.97 8.05 -5.55
CA GLY A 137 14.68 8.25 -4.32
C GLY A 137 14.96 6.95 -3.56
N ASP A 138 15.27 7.12 -2.29
CA ASP A 138 15.48 6.03 -1.36
C ASP A 138 14.17 5.32 -1.00
N SER A 139 14.31 4.12 -0.45
CA SER A 139 13.22 3.26 -0.04
C SER A 139 13.20 3.08 1.48
N MET A 140 12.02 2.75 1.99
CA MET A 140 11.74 2.44 3.37
C MET A 140 11.17 1.02 3.46
N PHE A 141 11.55 0.31 4.51
CA PHE A 141 10.98 -0.98 4.89
C PHE A 141 10.29 -0.85 6.25
N ILE A 142 9.00 -1.16 6.30
CA ILE A 142 8.14 -1.08 7.49
C ILE A 142 7.66 -2.49 7.82
N TYR A 143 7.83 -2.93 9.07
CA TYR A 143 7.50 -4.28 9.53
C TYR A 143 7.01 -4.30 10.98
#